data_AF-A0A2T2RPE1-F1
#
_entry.id   AF-A0A2T2RPE1-F1
#
_cell.length_a   1.000
_cell.length_b   1.000
_cell.length_c   1.000
_cell.angle_alpha   90.00
_cell.angle_beta   90.00
_cell.angle_gamma   90.00
#
_symmetry.space_group_name_H-M   'P 1'
#
loop_
_entity.id
_entity.type
_entity.pdbx_description
1 polymer ?
#
loop_
_entity_poly.entity_id
_entity_poly.type
_entity_poly.pdbx_seq_one_letter_code
_entity_poly.pdbx_strand_id
1 'polypeptide(L)'
;MASGRSISGVSELLDVSRPTLYKWRSQAEQTARVEPQSSRPPIPHQQIEDWQAFREFVAPHGELTTEEMAQKWGNISRHTIGRGLRKMGDTRKKKRTTTSNGMKKPGLNLSKNSHYTRQSN
;
A
#
# COMPACT_ATOMS: atom_id res chain seq x y z
N MET A 1 6.42 46.50 -17.71
CA MET A 1 6.11 47.68 -16.89
C MET A 1 5.95 47.23 -15.44
N ALA A 2 7.04 47.21 -14.66
CA ALA A 2 6.94 46.95 -13.22
C ALA A 2 6.42 48.24 -12.58
N SER A 3 5.17 48.23 -12.11
CA SER A 3 4.60 49.31 -11.32
C SER A 3 5.57 49.63 -10.18
N GLY A 4 6.16 50.83 -10.13
CA GLY A 4 7.19 51.26 -9.17
C GLY A 4 6.71 51.35 -7.71
N ARG A 5 5.75 50.52 -7.31
CA ARG A 5 5.24 50.41 -5.94
C ARG A 5 6.28 49.72 -5.05
N SER A 6 6.41 50.23 -3.84
CA SER A 6 7.24 49.59 -2.81
C SER A 6 6.62 48.26 -2.35
N ILE A 7 7.45 47.34 -1.85
CA ILE A 7 6.97 46.06 -1.28
C ILE A 7 5.98 46.30 -0.14
N SER A 8 6.15 47.36 0.65
CA SER A 8 5.20 47.74 1.70
C SER A 8 3.83 48.10 1.13
N GLY A 9 3.76 48.91 0.07
CA GLY A 9 2.49 49.25 -0.55
C GLY A 9 1.79 48.07 -1.21
N VAL A 10 2.54 47.08 -1.70
CA VAL A 10 1.98 45.83 -2.22
C VAL A 10 1.50 44.92 -1.10
N SER A 11 2.21 44.89 0.04
CA SER A 11 1.83 44.13 1.24
C SER A 11 0.49 44.59 1.80
N GLU A 12 0.29 45.90 1.91
CA GLU A 12 -0.96 46.51 2.36
C GLU A 12 -2.10 46.30 1.37
N LEU A 13 -1.82 46.41 0.05
CA LEU A 13 -2.82 46.23 -0.98
C LEU A 13 -3.35 44.79 -1.07
N LEU A 14 -2.46 43.81 -0.95
CA LEU A 14 -2.79 42.39 -1.14
C LEU A 14 -3.07 41.65 0.17
N ASP A 15 -2.87 42.30 1.32
CA ASP A 15 -2.91 41.69 2.66
C ASP A 15 -2.01 40.44 2.76
N VAL A 16 -0.81 40.56 2.21
CA VAL A 16 0.20 39.50 2.18
C VAL A 16 1.45 39.98 2.92
N SER A 17 2.03 39.10 3.74
CA SER A 17 3.25 39.42 4.47
C SER A 17 4.40 39.81 3.53
N ARG A 18 5.17 40.85 3.89
CA ARG A 18 6.36 41.29 3.15
C ARG A 18 7.33 40.14 2.84
N PRO A 19 7.64 39.20 3.78
CA PRO A 19 8.49 38.05 3.48
C PRO A 19 8.00 37.17 2.34
N THR A 20 6.68 36.97 2.21
CA THR A 20 6.08 36.20 1.11
C THR A 20 6.29 36.91 -0.23
N LEU A 21 6.13 38.23 -0.27
CA LEU A 21 6.36 39.01 -1.49
C LEU A 21 7.83 38.95 -1.95
N TYR A 22 8.79 38.99 -1.02
CA TYR A 22 10.21 38.80 -1.35
C TYR A 22 10.47 37.41 -1.94
N LYS A 23 9.85 36.36 -1.40
CA LYS A 23 9.97 34.99 -1.93
C LYS A 23 9.42 34.90 -3.36
N TRP A 24 8.22 35.42 -3.61
CA TRP A 24 7.61 35.40 -4.93
C TRP A 24 8.41 36.20 -5.96
N ARG A 25 8.93 37.36 -5.58
CA ARG A 25 9.80 38.15 -6.45
C ARG A 25 11.08 37.39 -6.82
N SER A 26 11.75 36.81 -5.84
CA SER A 26 12.96 36.00 -6.06
C SER A 26 12.68 34.79 -6.97
N GLN A 27 11.56 34.10 -6.75
CA GLN A 27 11.13 32.99 -7.62
C GLN A 27 10.83 33.45 -9.05
N ALA A 28 10.14 34.58 -9.23
CA ALA A 28 9.83 35.13 -10.55
C ALA A 28 11.10 35.55 -11.32
N GLU A 29 12.08 36.17 -10.65
CA GLU A 29 13.36 36.55 -11.24
C GLU A 29 14.20 35.32 -11.65
N GLN A 30 14.16 34.23 -10.87
CA GLN A 30 14.95 33.02 -11.13
C GLN A 30 14.33 32.06 -12.14
N THR A 31 13.01 31.85 -12.07
CA THR A 31 12.34 30.77 -12.83
C THR A 31 11.53 31.32 -14.01
N ALA A 32 11.32 32.65 -14.11
CA ALA A 32 10.43 33.31 -15.07
C ALA A 32 9.00 32.72 -15.12
N ARG A 33 8.61 31.97 -14.08
CA ARG A 33 7.29 31.35 -13.90
C ARG A 33 6.70 31.82 -12.57
N VAL A 34 5.40 32.04 -12.58
CA VAL A 34 4.61 32.47 -11.40
C VAL A 34 3.71 31.31 -10.91
N GLU A 35 4.06 30.08 -11.28
CA GLU A 35 3.30 28.90 -10.87
C GLU A 35 3.58 28.58 -9.40
N PRO A 36 2.57 28.14 -8.63
CA PRO A 36 2.77 27.74 -7.25
C PRO A 36 3.70 26.52 -7.21
N GLN A 37 4.67 26.55 -6.29
CA GLN A 37 5.51 25.39 -6.03
C GLN A 37 4.64 24.22 -5.56
N SER A 38 4.87 23.02 -6.12
CA SER A 38 4.20 21.81 -5.66
C SER A 38 4.38 21.67 -4.14
N SER A 39 3.27 21.62 -3.41
CA SER A 39 3.27 21.41 -1.95
C SER A 39 3.64 20.00 -1.55
N ARG A 40 3.67 19.06 -2.51
CA ARG A 40 3.99 17.67 -2.24
C ARG A 40 5.51 17.47 -2.27
N PRO A 41 6.08 16.84 -1.24
CA PRO A 41 7.47 16.41 -1.30
C PRO A 41 7.65 15.47 -2.49
N PRO A 42 8.85 15.43 -3.10
CA PRO A 42 9.17 14.44 -4.11
C PRO A 42 8.84 13.04 -3.60
N ILE A 43 8.14 12.25 -4.42
CA ILE A 43 7.87 10.85 -4.08
C ILE A 43 9.22 10.12 -4.11
N PRO A 44 9.58 9.33 -3.08
CA PRO A 44 10.82 8.57 -3.10
C PRO A 44 10.86 7.59 -4.27
N HIS A 45 12.06 7.29 -4.77
CA HIS A 45 12.28 6.35 -5.86
C HIS A 45 11.54 5.03 -5.63
N GLN A 46 10.82 4.55 -6.65
CA GLN A 46 10.09 3.29 -6.58
C GLN A 46 11.07 2.13 -6.74
N GLN A 47 11.00 1.13 -5.87
CA GLN A 47 11.84 -0.08 -5.95
C GLN A 47 11.50 -0.98 -7.16
N ILE A 48 10.34 -0.76 -7.80
CA ILE A 48 9.94 -1.43 -9.04
C ILE A 48 9.78 -0.32 -10.09
N GLU A 49 10.84 -0.07 -10.85
CA GLU A 49 10.86 0.92 -11.93
C GLU A 49 10.29 0.35 -13.22
N ASP A 50 10.72 -0.87 -13.57
CA ASP A 50 10.25 -1.58 -14.77
C ASP A 50 9.08 -2.53 -14.45
N TRP A 51 7.88 -2.09 -14.82
CA TRP A 51 6.64 -2.85 -14.65
C TRP A 51 6.51 -3.99 -15.66
N GLN A 52 7.14 -3.89 -16.83
CA GLN A 52 7.08 -4.92 -17.86
C GLN A 52 7.92 -6.13 -17.44
N ALA A 53 9.16 -5.88 -17.01
CA ALA A 53 10.01 -6.92 -16.46
C ALA A 53 9.39 -7.59 -15.21
N PHE A 54 8.72 -6.80 -14.37
CA PHE A 54 8.04 -7.34 -13.19
C PHE A 54 6.88 -8.27 -13.57
N ARG A 55 6.15 -7.97 -14.65
CA ARG A 55 5.08 -8.83 -15.15
C ARG A 55 5.60 -10.17 -15.68
N GLU A 56 6.69 -10.13 -16.43
CA GLU A 56 7.35 -11.31 -16.98
C GLU A 56 7.93 -12.21 -15.87
N PHE A 57 8.39 -11.60 -14.77
CA PHE A 57 8.82 -12.33 -13.57
C PHE A 57 7.66 -12.97 -12.82
N VAL A 58 6.51 -12.28 -12.68
CA VAL A 58 5.37 -12.80 -11.90
C VAL A 58 4.67 -13.97 -12.62
N ALA A 59 4.58 -13.94 -13.94
CA ALA A 59 3.88 -14.96 -14.74
C ALA A 59 4.29 -16.42 -14.44
N PRO A 60 5.60 -16.79 -14.42
CA PRO A 60 6.03 -18.15 -14.08
C PRO A 60 6.03 -18.43 -12.57
N HIS A 61 5.89 -17.41 -11.71
CA HIS A 61 6.07 -17.51 -10.26
C HIS A 61 4.78 -17.48 -9.46
N GLY A 62 3.61 -17.61 -10.08
CA GLY A 62 2.30 -17.46 -9.41
C GLY A 62 2.04 -18.35 -8.18
N GLU A 63 2.73 -19.48 -8.02
CA GLU A 63 2.62 -20.35 -6.83
C GLU A 63 3.48 -19.87 -5.65
N LEU A 64 4.53 -19.08 -5.91
CA LEU A 64 5.44 -18.59 -4.88
C LEU A 64 4.73 -17.62 -3.93
N THR A 65 5.22 -17.61 -2.69
CA THR A 65 4.80 -16.63 -1.70
C THR A 65 5.39 -15.26 -2.02
N THR A 66 4.75 -14.20 -1.52
CA THR A 66 5.24 -12.83 -1.67
C THR A 66 6.64 -12.62 -1.07
N GLU A 67 7.02 -13.41 -0.07
CA GLU A 67 8.35 -13.36 0.55
C GLU A 67 9.43 -13.95 -0.36
N GLU A 68 9.16 -15.13 -0.92
CA GLU A 68 10.07 -15.78 -1.87
C GLU A 68 10.26 -14.95 -3.14
N MET A 69 9.17 -14.36 -3.65
CA MET A 69 9.24 -13.42 -4.79
C MET A 69 10.11 -12.21 -4.47
N ALA A 70 10.05 -11.70 -3.24
CA ALA A 70 10.81 -10.52 -2.83
C ALA A 70 12.31 -10.79 -2.78
N GLN A 71 12.70 -11.98 -2.33
CA GLN A 71 14.08 -12.45 -2.39
C GLN A 71 14.57 -12.60 -3.83
N LYS A 72 13.75 -13.21 -4.71
CA LYS A 72 14.14 -13.50 -6.10
C LYS A 72 14.21 -12.28 -7.01
N TRP A 73 13.38 -11.26 -6.79
CA TRP A 73 13.33 -10.08 -7.66
C TRP A 73 14.53 -9.13 -7.44
N GLY A 74 15.00 -9.00 -6.21
CA GLY A 74 16.09 -8.06 -5.87
C GLY A 74 16.24 -7.79 -4.39
N ASN A 75 15.92 -8.77 -3.54
CA ASN A 75 15.89 -8.65 -2.09
C ASN A 75 15.12 -7.41 -1.58
N ILE A 76 13.98 -7.12 -2.20
CA ILE A 76 13.12 -6.00 -1.83
C ILE A 76 12.17 -6.40 -0.70
N SER A 77 11.43 -5.43 -0.14
CA SER A 77 10.44 -5.75 0.90
C SER A 77 9.28 -6.57 0.30
N ARG A 78 8.81 -7.58 1.06
CA ARG A 78 7.55 -8.30 0.80
C ARG A 78 6.39 -7.34 0.53
N HIS A 79 6.32 -6.22 1.25
CA HIS A 79 5.26 -5.23 1.05
C HIS A 79 5.34 -4.53 -0.31
N THR A 80 6.56 -4.30 -0.83
CA THR A 80 6.78 -3.72 -2.16
C THR A 80 6.26 -4.66 -3.24
N ILE A 81 6.61 -5.94 -3.20
CA ILE A 81 6.08 -6.96 -4.12
C ILE A 81 4.55 -7.01 -4.02
N GLY A 82 4.00 -7.08 -2.80
CA GLY A 82 2.55 -7.13 -2.61
C GLY A 82 1.81 -5.91 -3.17
N ARG A 83 2.39 -4.70 -3.05
CA ARG A 83 1.85 -3.49 -3.68
C ARG A 83 1.98 -3.55 -5.20
N GLY A 84 3.09 -4.07 -5.73
CA GLY A 84 3.30 -4.27 -7.15
C GLY A 84 2.28 -5.21 -7.78
N LEU A 85 2.05 -6.37 -7.15
CA LEU A 85 1.03 -7.34 -7.56
C LEU A 85 -0.37 -6.71 -7.59
N ARG A 86 -0.74 -5.98 -6.54
CA ARG A 86 -2.02 -5.25 -6.48
C ARG A 86 -2.15 -4.20 -7.57
N LYS A 87 -1.06 -3.51 -7.93
CA LYS A 87 -1.04 -2.48 -8.99
C LYS A 87 -1.29 -3.10 -10.38
N MET A 88 -0.78 -4.32 -10.61
CA MET A 88 -1.02 -5.07 -11.85
C MET A 88 -2.37 -5.82 -11.87
N GLY A 89 -3.09 -5.85 -10.75
CA GLY A 89 -4.34 -6.58 -10.60
C GLY A 89 -4.17 -8.07 -10.23
N ASP A 90 -2.93 -8.54 -10.07
CA ASP A 90 -2.63 -9.90 -9.66
C ASP A 90 -2.93 -10.09 -8.18
N THR A 91 -4.04 -10.76 -7.88
CA THR A 91 -4.46 -11.09 -6.52
C THR A 91 -4.54 -12.61 -6.36
N ARG A 92 -3.85 -13.14 -5.35
CA ARG A 92 -3.93 -14.57 -5.02
C ARG A 92 -5.36 -14.93 -4.61
N LYS A 93 -6.01 -15.78 -5.41
CA LYS A 93 -7.29 -16.40 -5.04
C LYS A 93 -7.04 -17.46 -3.95
N LYS A 94 -7.85 -17.46 -2.89
CA LYS A 94 -7.78 -18.48 -1.82
C LYS A 94 -8.08 -19.87 -2.42
N LYS A 95 -7.21 -20.85 -2.19
CA LYS A 95 -7.47 -22.26 -2.57
C LYS A 95 -8.73 -22.73 -1.82
N ARG A 96 -9.68 -23.33 -2.53
CA ARG A 96 -10.87 -23.93 -1.91
C ARG A 96 -10.42 -25.16 -1.13
N THR A 97 -10.30 -25.05 0.19
CA THR A 97 -10.08 -26.22 1.05
C THR A 97 -11.38 -27.00 1.13
N THR A 98 -11.37 -28.27 0.71
CA THR A 98 -12.47 -29.21 1.00
C THR A 98 -12.64 -29.29 2.51
N THR A 99 -13.80 -28.90 3.04
CA THR A 99 -14.13 -29.10 4.46
C THR A 99 -14.31 -30.60 4.68
N SER A 100 -13.24 -31.31 5.04
CA SER A 100 -13.26 -32.75 5.34
C SER A 100 -13.92 -33.08 6.70
N ASN A 101 -14.34 -32.06 7.46
CA ASN A 101 -15.11 -32.26 8.68
C ASN A 101 -16.55 -32.63 8.31
N GLY A 102 -16.75 -33.92 8.07
CA GLY A 102 -18.06 -34.52 7.83
C GLY A 102 -19.04 -34.24 8.97
N MET A 103 -20.25 -33.84 8.62
CA MET A 103 -21.39 -33.87 9.52
C MET A 103 -21.54 -35.30 10.06
N LYS A 104 -21.23 -35.54 11.34
CA LYS A 104 -21.69 -36.76 12.00
C LYS A 104 -23.21 -36.68 12.12
N LYS A 105 -23.92 -37.62 11.49
CA LYS A 105 -25.39 -37.74 11.60
C LYS A 105 -25.75 -38.00 13.07
N PRO A 106 -26.62 -37.21 13.71
CA PRO A 106 -26.99 -37.44 15.08
C PRO A 106 -28.07 -38.55 15.15
N GLY A 107 -27.87 -39.52 16.03
CA GLY A 107 -28.94 -40.31 16.63
C GLY A 107 -29.18 -41.71 16.06
N LEU A 108 -28.41 -42.69 16.54
CA LEU A 108 -28.94 -44.04 16.76
C LEU A 108 -28.46 -44.54 18.13
N ASN A 109 -29.17 -44.16 19.18
CA ASN A 109 -28.92 -44.65 20.54
C ASN A 109 -29.62 -46.01 20.70
N LEU A 110 -28.90 -47.10 20.44
CA LEU A 110 -29.32 -48.43 20.88
C LEU A 110 -28.82 -48.63 22.32
N SER A 111 -29.73 -48.46 23.28
CA SER A 111 -29.48 -48.82 24.67
C SER A 111 -29.22 -50.31 24.78
N LYS A 112 -28.14 -50.72 25.46
CA LYS A 112 -28.08 -51.95 26.26
C LYS A 112 -27.12 -51.75 27.44
N ASN A 113 -27.70 -51.87 28.64
CA ASN A 113 -27.04 -52.02 29.93
C ASN A 113 -25.88 -53.03 29.92
N SER A 114 -24.86 -52.82 30.75
CA SER A 114 -24.30 -53.90 31.58
C SER A 114 -23.34 -53.39 32.67
N HIS A 115 -23.80 -53.48 33.92
CA HIS A 115 -23.10 -53.80 35.18
C HIS A 115 -21.78 -53.08 35.56
N TYR A 116 -21.89 -52.13 36.51
CA TYR A 116 -20.84 -51.87 37.49
C TYR A 116 -21.20 -52.51 38.84
N THR A 117 -20.27 -53.28 39.37
CA THR A 117 -20.21 -53.84 40.72
C THR A 117 -20.05 -52.74 41.77
N ARG A 118 -20.78 -52.82 42.89
CA ARG A 118 -20.51 -52.08 44.13
C ARG A 118 -20.18 -53.09 45.24
N GLN A 119 -19.03 -52.91 45.88
CA GLN A 119 -18.66 -53.58 47.14
C GLN A 119 -18.93 -52.67 48.34
N SER A 120 -19.24 -53.32 49.48
CA SER A 120 -19.29 -52.84 50.89
C SER A 120 -20.33 -51.74 51.21
N ASN A 121 -21.14 -51.86 52.27
CA ASN A 121 -20.84 -52.31 53.64
C ASN A 121 -22.00 -53.12 54.21
#